data_AF-K9PKH0-F1
#
_entry.id   AF-K9PKH0-F1
#
_cell.length_a   1.000
_cell.length_b   1.000
_cell.length_c   1.000
_cell.angle_alpha   90.00
_cell.angle_beta   90.00
_cell.angle_gamma   90.00
#
_symmetry.space_group_name_H-M   'P 1'
#
loop_
_entity.id
_entity.type
_entity.pdbx_description
1 polymer ?
#
loop_
_entity_poly.entity_id
_entity_poly.type
_entity_poly.pdbx_seq_one_letter_code
_entity_poly.pdbx_strand_id
1 'polypeptide(L)'
;MWNTLIVTFDGQYLRPELPLNLEPNKRCIIKIESAIESVPDGNAGDVLEAFTGTLEAPNDWSSQHNYYLYGTPKDDSTNLEWIM
;
A
#
# COMPACT_ATOMS: atom_id res chain seq x y z
N MET A 1 27.03 -14.81 26.37
CA MET A 1 26.17 -15.18 25.22
C MET A 1 25.46 -13.92 24.79
N TRP A 2 25.37 -13.63 23.49
CA TRP A 2 24.57 -12.52 22.98
C TRP A 2 23.15 -13.03 22.72
N ASN A 3 22.16 -12.25 23.10
CA ASN A 3 20.76 -12.54 22.79
C ASN A 3 20.27 -11.47 21.82
N THR A 4 19.66 -11.90 20.73
CA THR A 4 18.93 -11.01 19.82
C THR A 4 17.53 -10.82 20.35
N LEU A 5 17.05 -9.57 20.37
CA LEU A 5 15.69 -9.23 20.75
C LEU A 5 15.07 -8.32 19.70
N ILE A 6 13.78 -8.51 19.45
CA ILE A 6 13.02 -7.69 18.52
C ILE A 6 12.55 -6.45 19.28
N VAL A 7 12.80 -5.28 18.70
CA VAL A 7 12.41 -3.98 19.25
C VAL A 7 11.60 -3.20 18.22
N THR A 8 10.57 -2.52 18.71
CA THR A 8 9.82 -1.53 17.92
C THR A 8 10.30 -0.14 18.30
N PHE A 9 10.46 0.74 17.31
CA PHE A 9 10.82 2.14 17.54
C PHE A 9 9.58 3.04 17.48
N ASP A 10 9.19 3.62 18.60
CA ASP A 10 8.04 4.52 18.72
C ASP A 10 8.37 6.00 18.39
N GLY A 11 9.50 6.25 17.71
CA GLY A 11 9.95 7.62 17.39
C GLY A 11 10.84 8.26 18.46
N GLN A 12 10.83 7.75 19.70
CA GLN A 12 11.67 8.26 20.79
C GLN A 12 12.34 7.16 21.61
N TYR A 13 11.68 6.01 21.78
CA TYR A 13 12.16 4.90 22.59
C TYR A 13 12.12 3.60 21.79
N LEU A 14 13.09 2.71 22.06
CA LEU A 14 13.08 1.33 21.58
C LEU A 14 12.37 0.46 22.62
N ARG A 15 11.24 -0.13 22.23
CA ARG A 15 10.45 -1.01 23.10
C ARG A 15 10.66 -2.46 22.69
N PRO A 16 11.22 -3.31 23.58
CA PRO A 16 11.35 -4.73 23.29
C PRO A 16 9.99 -5.42 23.38
N GLU A 17 9.73 -6.38 22.49
CA GLU A 17 8.50 -7.19 22.57
C GLU A 17 8.51 -8.13 23.78
N LEU A 18 9.70 -8.61 24.17
CA LEU A 18 9.90 -9.47 25.31
C LEU A 18 10.61 -8.73 26.45
N PRO A 19 10.22 -8.95 27.72
CA PRO A 19 10.87 -8.33 28.86
C PRO A 19 12.34 -8.75 28.92
N LEU A 20 13.23 -7.78 28.73
CA LEU A 20 14.66 -8.00 28.80
C LEU A 20 15.10 -7.89 30.25
N ASN A 21 15.55 -9.02 30.82
CA ASN A 21 16.11 -9.05 32.16
C ASN A 21 17.58 -8.57 32.14
N LEU A 22 17.78 -7.25 32.12
CA LEU A 22 19.09 -6.64 32.33
C LEU A 22 19.27 -6.27 33.80
N GLU A 23 20.50 -6.41 34.29
CA GLU A 23 20.84 -5.86 35.60
C GLU A 23 20.78 -4.32 35.56
N PRO A 24 20.15 -3.67 36.54
CA PRO A 24 20.05 -2.22 36.59
C PRO A 24 21.44 -1.58 36.62
N ASN A 25 21.58 -0.42 35.97
CA ASN A 25 22.82 0.36 35.84
C ASN A 25 23.97 -0.29 35.03
N LYS A 26 23.69 -1.30 34.19
CA LYS A 26 24.68 -1.80 33.24
C LYS A 26 24.56 -1.13 31.88
N ARG A 27 25.71 -0.72 31.32
CA ARG A 27 25.80 -0.23 29.93
C ARG A 27 25.75 -1.42 28.99
N CYS A 28 24.85 -1.38 28.03
CA CYS A 28 24.73 -2.41 26.99
C CYS A 28 25.05 -1.80 25.62
N ILE A 29 25.62 -2.62 24.73
CA ILE A 29 25.84 -2.27 23.33
C ILE A 29 24.70 -2.91 22.55
N ILE A 30 23.94 -2.09 21.84
CA ILE A 30 22.87 -2.52 20.94
C ILE A 30 23.36 -2.42 19.49
N LYS A 31 23.21 -3.50 18.74
CA LYS A 31 23.42 -3.53 17.30
C LYS A 31 22.05 -3.43 16.63
N ILE A 32 21.83 -2.36 15.87
CA ILE A 32 20.61 -2.18 15.10
C ILE A 32 20.86 -2.74 13.71
N GLU A 33 20.15 -3.80 13.37
CA GLU A 33 20.06 -4.29 12.00
C GLU A 33 18.67 -3.93 11.50
N SER A 34 18.59 -2.90 10.66
CA SER A 34 17.35 -2.61 9.95
C SER A 34 17.03 -3.79 9.07
N ALA A 35 15.94 -4.50 9.37
CA ALA A 35 15.33 -5.37 8.38
C ALA A 35 15.06 -4.47 7.16
N ILE A 36 15.74 -4.75 6.06
CA ILE A 36 15.43 -4.11 4.79
C ILE A 36 14.04 -4.63 4.49
N GLU A 37 13.01 -3.84 4.81
CA GLU A 37 11.74 -3.99 4.15
C GLU A 37 12.09 -3.89 2.68
N SER A 38 12.05 -5.02 1.98
CA SER A 38 12.10 -5.05 0.54
C SER A 38 10.94 -4.18 0.11
N VAL A 39 11.20 -2.89 -0.11
CA VAL A 39 10.30 -2.01 -0.84
C VAL A 39 10.05 -2.80 -2.11
N PRO A 40 8.82 -3.28 -2.38
CA PRO A 40 8.55 -3.88 -3.66
C PRO A 40 9.00 -2.84 -4.68
N ASP A 41 9.78 -3.26 -5.67
CA ASP A 41 10.30 -2.44 -6.77
C ASP A 41 9.17 -1.97 -7.72
N GLY A 42 8.01 -1.67 -7.13
CA GLY A 42 6.82 -1.19 -7.78
C GLY A 42 6.76 0.33 -7.63
N ASN A 43 6.48 1.01 -8.73
CA ASN A 43 6.16 2.42 -8.69
C ASN A 43 4.87 2.66 -7.89
N ALA A 44 4.55 3.91 -7.58
CA ALA A 44 3.35 4.26 -6.81
C ALA A 44 2.05 3.60 -7.35
N GLY A 45 1.95 3.35 -8.66
CA GLY A 45 0.86 2.62 -9.29
C GLY A 45 0.75 1.15 -8.85
N ASP A 46 1.86 0.43 -8.71
CA ASP A 46 1.87 -0.98 -8.30
C ASP A 46 1.41 -1.13 -6.84
N VAL A 47 1.78 -0.16 -5.99
CA VAL A 47 1.28 -0.08 -4.62
C VAL A 47 -0.21 0.17 -4.61
N LEU A 48 -0.70 1.12 -5.40
CA LEU A 48 -2.13 1.45 -5.46
C LEU A 48 -2.96 0.27 -6.00
N GLU A 49 -2.48 -0.46 -7.00
CA GLU A 49 -3.16 -1.64 -7.57
C GLU A 49 -3.38 -2.73 -6.51
N ALA A 50 -2.35 -3.01 -5.70
CA ALA A 50 -2.43 -4.01 -4.64
C ALA A 50 -3.48 -3.69 -3.56
N PHE A 51 -3.76 -2.40 -3.30
CA PHE A 51 -4.72 -1.97 -2.28
C PHE A 51 -6.13 -1.67 -2.83
N THR A 52 -6.26 -1.32 -4.10
CA THR A 52 -7.53 -0.87 -4.69
C THR A 52 -8.34 -1.97 -5.37
N GLY A 53 -7.72 -3.11 -5.67
CA GLY A 53 -8.33 -4.17 -6.46
C GLY A 53 -8.45 -3.76 -7.93
N THR A 54 -8.31 -4.72 -8.84
CA THR A 54 -8.39 -4.45 -10.28
C THR A 54 -9.83 -4.15 -10.69
N LEU A 55 -10.13 -2.88 -10.93
CA LEU A 55 -11.27 -2.47 -11.75
C LEU A 55 -10.87 -2.69 -13.22
N GLU A 56 -11.53 -3.61 -13.92
CA GLU A 56 -11.33 -3.78 -15.37
C GLU A 56 -11.66 -2.44 -16.06
N ALA A 57 -10.60 -1.75 -16.49
CA ALA A 57 -10.68 -0.45 -17.09
C ALA A 57 -10.90 -0.57 -18.60
N PRO A 58 -11.84 0.19 -19.20
CA PRO A 58 -11.94 0.28 -20.65
C PRO A 58 -10.73 1.00 -21.24
N ASN A 59 -10.46 0.76 -22.53
CA ASN A 59 -9.36 1.38 -23.28
C ASN A 59 -9.44 2.93 -23.30
N ASP A 60 -10.64 3.50 -23.12
CA ASP A 60 -10.85 4.94 -22.99
C ASP A 60 -11.85 5.24 -21.86
N TRP A 61 -11.34 5.83 -20.77
CA TRP A 61 -12.14 6.25 -19.62
C TRP A 61 -13.09 7.41 -19.96
N SER A 62 -12.74 8.25 -20.93
CA SER A 62 -13.58 9.39 -21.29
C SER A 62 -14.85 8.97 -22.03
N SER A 63 -14.83 7.80 -22.69
CA SER A 63 -15.96 7.25 -23.44
C SER A 63 -17.22 7.02 -22.59
N GLN A 64 -17.03 6.71 -21.30
CA GLN A 64 -18.10 6.41 -20.33
C GLN A 64 -18.15 7.45 -19.20
N HIS A 65 -17.59 8.65 -19.38
CA HIS A 65 -17.57 9.69 -18.36
C HIS A 65 -18.98 10.02 -17.80
N ASN A 66 -20.00 10.04 -18.66
CA ASN A 66 -21.39 10.23 -18.24
C ASN A 66 -21.91 9.06 -17.38
N TYR A 67 -21.48 7.84 -17.65
CA TYR A 67 -21.82 6.67 -16.83
C TYR A 67 -21.16 6.75 -15.46
N TYR A 68 -19.89 7.16 -15.38
CA TYR A 68 -19.21 7.31 -14.10
C TYR A 68 -19.79 8.43 -13.23
N LEU A 69 -20.23 9.53 -13.84
CA LEU A 69 -20.82 10.65 -13.11
C LEU A 69 -22.30 10.45 -12.77
N TYR A 70 -23.07 9.85 -13.68
CA TYR A 70 -24.54 9.84 -13.60
C TYR A 70 -25.17 8.44 -13.70
N GLY A 71 -24.38 7.38 -13.82
CA GLY A 71 -24.85 5.99 -13.81
C GLY A 71 -25.57 5.53 -15.07
N THR A 72 -25.61 6.34 -16.15
CA THR A 72 -26.27 5.98 -17.41
C THR A 72 -25.24 5.56 -18.46
N PRO A 73 -25.15 4.27 -18.85
CA PRO A 73 -24.21 3.80 -19.86
C PRO A 73 -24.54 4.43 -21.21
N LYS A 74 -23.49 4.81 -21.96
CA LYS A 74 -23.68 5.31 -23.32
C LYS A 74 -24.06 4.13 -24.22
N ASP A 75 -25.28 4.17 -24.76
CA ASP A 75 -25.76 3.16 -25.71
C ASP A 75 -25.06 3.39 -27.06
N ASP A 76 -24.21 2.47 -27.47
CA ASP A 76 -23.49 2.52 -28.75
C ASP A 76 -24.40 2.16 -29.94
N SER A 77 -25.68 1.85 -29.68
CA SER A 77 -26.68 1.54 -30.69
C SER A 77 -27.59 2.73 -31.02
N THR A 78 -27.02 3.93 -31.17
CA THR A 78 -27.74 4.96 -31.93
C THR A 78 -27.58 4.67 -33.42
N ASN A 79 -28.34 3.67 -33.88
CA ASN A 79 -28.67 3.49 -35.28
C ASN A 79 -29.52 4.69 -35.71
N LEU A 80 -28.87 5.68 -36.34
CA LEU A 80 -29.56 6.81 -36.96
C LEU A 80 -30.13 6.39 -38.33
N GLU A 81 -31.14 5.52 -38.33
CA GLU A 81 -32.05 5.29 -39.47
C GLU A 81 -33.07 6.43 -39.65
N TRP A 82 -32.73 7.69 -39.32
CA TRP A 82 -33.68 8.80 -39.43
C TRP A 82 -33.02 10.15 -39.77
N ILE A 83 -32.36 10.21 -40.93
CA ILE A 83 -32.35 11.47 -41.70
C ILE A 83 -32.90 11.15 -43.09
N MET A 84 -34.22 11.32 -43.19
CA MET A 84 -34.92 11.59 -44.45
C MET A 84 -34.44 12.92 -45.04
#